data_AF-A0A2E9LN42-F1
#
_entry.id   AF-A0A2E9LN42-F1
#
_cell.length_a   1.000
_cell.length_b   1.000
_cell.length_c   1.000
_cell.angle_alpha   90.00
_cell.angle_beta   90.00
_cell.angle_gamma   90.00
#
_symmetry.space_group_name_H-M   'P 1'
#
loop_
_entity.id
_entity.type
_entity.pdbx_description
1 polymer ?
#
loop_
_entity_poly.entity_id
_entity_poly.type
_entity_poly.pdbx_seq_one_letter_code
_entity_poly.pdbx_strand_id
1 'polypeptide(L)'
;MDFALFSHVPWPEGADPKQVYDDITEEFVLGEELGFKSAWTAEHHFTRYGLGAAPNVLASHLVANTSTIRIGSAVFVSPLHLPARLAEEIATLD
;
A
#
# COMPACT_ATOMS: atom_id res chain seq x y z
N MET A 1 -6.45 -0.32 22.55
CA MET A 1 -6.87 -1.09 21.36
C MET A 1 -6.30 -0.37 20.18
N ASP A 2 -5.57 -1.07 19.31
CA ASP A 2 -4.95 -0.47 18.13
C ASP A 2 -5.80 -0.75 16.89
N PHE A 3 -5.85 0.21 15.97
CA PHE A 3 -6.62 0.12 14.73
C PHE A 3 -5.71 0.29 13.52
N ALA A 4 -6.11 -0.32 12.40
CA ALA A 4 -5.39 -0.25 11.14
C ALA A 4 -6.34 0.06 9.97
N LEU A 5 -5.81 0.74 8.96
CA LEU A 5 -6.48 0.93 7.67
C LEU A 5 -6.09 -0.18 6.71
N PHE A 6 -6.99 -0.52 5.80
CA PHE A 6 -6.74 -1.48 4.73
C PHE A 6 -7.38 -0.99 3.44
N SER A 7 -6.59 -0.94 2.37
CA SER A 7 -7.07 -0.64 1.02
C SER A 7 -6.60 -1.69 0.03
N HIS A 8 -7.51 -2.13 -0.84
CA HIS A 8 -7.17 -2.97 -1.98
C HIS A 8 -6.84 -2.15 -3.23
N VAL A 9 -6.70 -0.82 -3.07
CA VAL A 9 -6.38 0.13 -4.13
C VAL A 9 -7.41 0.10 -5.28
N PRO A 10 -8.72 0.24 -4.97
CA PRO A 10 -9.79 0.03 -5.95
C PRO A 10 -9.69 1.00 -7.12
N TRP A 11 -9.97 0.54 -8.34
CA TRP A 11 -9.98 1.38 -9.53
C TRP A 11 -11.35 1.42 -10.19
N PRO A 12 -12.23 2.34 -9.73
CA PRO A 12 -13.55 2.54 -10.33
C PRO A 12 -13.47 2.81 -11.83
N GLU A 13 -14.51 2.42 -12.55
CA GLU A 13 -14.62 2.71 -13.97
C GLU A 13 -14.65 4.23 -14.21
N GLY A 14 -13.87 4.70 -15.17
CA GLY A 14 -13.74 6.13 -15.48
C GLY A 14 -12.82 6.93 -14.56
N ALA A 15 -12.29 6.34 -13.47
CA ALA A 15 -11.33 7.03 -12.60
C ALA A 15 -9.93 7.11 -13.24
N ASP A 16 -9.26 8.25 -13.05
CA ASP A 16 -7.84 8.42 -13.36
C ASP A 16 -7.00 7.62 -12.35
N PRO A 17 -6.16 6.66 -12.78
CA PRO A 17 -5.27 5.93 -11.89
C PRO A 17 -4.40 6.83 -11.01
N LYS A 18 -3.99 8.01 -11.49
CA LYS A 18 -3.23 8.94 -10.67
C LYS A 18 -4.04 9.38 -9.44
N GLN A 19 -5.29 9.79 -9.66
CA GLN A 19 -6.17 10.22 -8.56
C GLN A 19 -6.39 9.09 -7.56
N VAL A 20 -6.52 7.83 -8.00
CA VAL A 20 -6.66 6.69 -7.08
C VAL A 20 -5.45 6.57 -6.15
N TYR A 21 -4.22 6.75 -6.66
CA TYR A 21 -3.03 6.73 -5.82
C TYR A 21 -2.96 7.94 -4.88
N ASP A 22 -3.31 9.14 -5.37
CA ASP A 22 -3.36 10.35 -4.54
C ASP A 22 -4.37 10.17 -3.38
N ASP A 23 -5.57 9.67 -3.66
CA ASP A 23 -6.65 9.46 -2.68
C ASP A 23 -6.23 8.51 -1.55
N ILE A 24 -5.52 7.42 -1.87
CA ILE A 24 -5.06 6.45 -0.87
C ILE A 24 -3.92 7.02 -0.03
N THR A 25 -3.04 7.82 -0.65
CA THR A 25 -2.01 8.54 0.10
C THR A 25 -2.64 9.52 1.08
N GLU A 26 -3.63 10.30 0.65
CA GLU A 26 -4.40 11.21 1.53
C GLU A 26 -5.12 10.45 2.64
N GLU A 27 -5.75 9.30 2.34
CA GLU A 27 -6.41 8.44 3.33
C GLU A 27 -5.42 7.96 4.41
N PHE A 28 -4.21 7.57 4.02
CA PHE A 28 -3.21 7.05 4.96
C PHE A 28 -2.59 8.15 5.82
N VAL A 29 -2.36 9.34 5.24
CA VAL A 29 -1.93 10.54 5.98
C VAL A 29 -3.00 10.94 7.00
N LEU A 30 -4.27 11.01 6.58
CA LEU A 30 -5.36 11.29 7.51
C LEU A 30 -5.51 10.20 8.58
N GLY A 31 -5.33 8.94 8.21
CA GLY A 31 -5.31 7.81 9.14
C GLY A 31 -4.28 7.98 10.25
N GLU A 32 -3.08 8.43 9.89
CA GLU A 32 -2.02 8.79 10.84
C GLU A 32 -2.47 9.90 11.80
N GLU A 33 -3.00 11.00 11.27
CA GLU A 33 -3.48 12.14 12.06
C GLU A 33 -4.59 11.74 13.05
N LEU A 34 -5.44 10.79 12.64
CA LEU A 34 -6.51 10.22 13.47
C LEU A 34 -6.04 9.15 14.46
N GLY A 35 -4.76 8.78 14.45
CA GLY A 35 -4.14 7.90 15.43
C GLY A 35 -4.18 6.39 15.08
N PHE A 36 -4.47 6.02 13.83
CA PHE A 36 -4.32 4.64 13.37
C PHE A 36 -2.85 4.21 13.47
N LYS A 37 -2.61 2.93 13.81
CA LYS A 37 -1.25 2.41 14.08
C LYS A 37 -0.57 1.80 12.86
N SER A 38 -1.34 1.44 11.85
CA SER A 38 -0.81 0.93 10.59
C SER A 38 -1.80 1.07 9.45
N ALA A 39 -1.31 1.09 8.23
CA ALA A 39 -2.10 1.10 7.02
C ALA A 39 -1.53 0.08 6.01
N TRP A 40 -2.42 -0.67 5.35
CA TRP A 40 -2.04 -1.84 4.58
C TRP A 40 -2.65 -1.80 3.18
N THR A 41 -1.86 -2.18 2.17
CA THR A 41 -2.33 -2.30 0.78
C THR A 41 -2.35 -3.75 0.31
N ALA A 42 -3.34 -4.13 -0.50
CA ALA A 42 -3.38 -5.46 -1.12
C ALA A 42 -2.58 -5.51 -2.43
N GLU A 43 -2.06 -6.69 -2.77
CA GLU A 43 -1.44 -6.95 -4.07
C GLU A 43 -2.45 -7.48 -5.09
N HIS A 44 -2.65 -6.76 -6.20
CA HIS A 44 -3.57 -7.12 -7.29
C HIS A 44 -2.96 -6.87 -8.66
N HIS A 45 -3.26 -7.77 -9.60
CA HIS A 45 -2.69 -7.75 -10.95
C HIS A 45 -3.80 -7.76 -12.01
N PHE A 46 -3.61 -6.98 -13.06
CA PHE A 46 -4.37 -7.04 -14.32
C PHE A 46 -5.89 -6.86 -14.23
N THR A 47 -6.42 -6.28 -13.15
CA THR A 47 -7.87 -6.06 -12.97
C THR A 47 -8.15 -4.69 -12.38
N ARG A 48 -9.38 -4.18 -12.57
CA ARG A 48 -9.88 -2.96 -11.90
C ARG A 48 -10.18 -3.17 -10.41
N TYR A 49 -10.10 -4.41 -9.92
CA TYR A 49 -10.31 -4.71 -8.50
C TYR A 49 -9.25 -4.03 -7.64
N GLY A 50 -7.99 -3.96 -8.08
CA GLY A 50 -6.94 -3.26 -7.36
C GLY A 50 -5.77 -2.85 -8.25
N LEU A 51 -5.27 -1.63 -8.08
CA LEU A 51 -4.10 -1.09 -8.79
C LEU A 51 -2.76 -1.36 -8.08
N GLY A 52 -2.78 -2.03 -6.93
CA GLY A 52 -1.60 -2.38 -6.14
C GLY A 52 -0.78 -3.53 -6.73
N ALA A 53 -0.25 -3.42 -7.95
CA ALA A 53 0.51 -4.52 -8.57
C ALA A 53 1.97 -4.62 -8.09
N ALA A 54 2.51 -3.55 -7.50
CA ALA A 54 3.89 -3.45 -7.04
C ALA A 54 3.91 -2.99 -5.56
N PRO A 55 3.68 -3.91 -4.61
CA PRO A 55 3.46 -3.55 -3.20
C PRO A 55 4.62 -2.77 -2.58
N ASN A 56 5.87 -3.15 -2.87
CA ASN A 56 7.05 -2.45 -2.34
C ASN A 56 7.24 -1.04 -2.94
N VAL A 57 6.88 -0.84 -4.21
CA VAL A 57 6.93 0.49 -4.86
C VAL A 57 5.87 1.41 -4.27
N LEU A 58 4.64 0.91 -4.10
CA LEU A 58 3.57 1.66 -3.47
C LEU A 58 3.88 1.96 -2.00
N ALA A 59 4.40 0.98 -1.26
CA ALA A 59 4.83 1.17 0.12
C ALA A 59 5.89 2.26 0.25
N SER A 60 6.91 2.28 -0.63
CA SER A 60 7.94 3.33 -0.69
C SER A 60 7.36 4.73 -0.83
N HIS A 61 6.34 4.89 -1.69
CA HIS A 61 5.65 6.17 -1.85
C HIS A 61 4.89 6.57 -0.58
N LEU A 62 4.13 5.64 0.01
CA LEU A 62 3.31 5.91 1.19
C LEU A 62 4.16 6.25 2.41
N VAL A 63 5.23 5.50 2.69
CA VAL A 63 6.14 5.80 3.82
C VAL A 63 6.80 7.17 3.67
N ALA A 64 7.06 7.63 2.44
CA ALA A 64 7.63 8.96 2.19
C ALA A 64 6.66 10.11 2.50
N ASN A 65 5.35 9.83 2.60
CA ASN A 65 4.31 10.83 2.88
C ASN A 65 3.78 10.77 4.33
N THR A 66 4.21 9.80 5.13
CA THR A 66 3.78 9.61 6.53
C THR A 66 4.96 9.62 7.49
N SER A 67 4.75 9.83 8.80
CA SER A 67 5.86 9.99 9.76
C SER A 67 6.00 8.88 10.81
N THR A 68 4.91 8.20 11.15
CA THR A 68 4.76 7.35 12.35
C THR A 68 3.86 6.13 12.15
N ILE A 69 2.86 6.21 11.26
CA ILE A 69 2.00 5.08 10.92
C ILE A 69 2.82 4.02 10.18
N ARG A 70 2.66 2.76 10.56
CA ARG A 70 3.37 1.67 9.88
C ARG A 70 2.68 1.32 8.56
N ILE A 71 3.44 1.28 7.47
CA ILE A 71 2.92 0.87 6.17
C ILE A 71 3.28 -0.59 5.90
N GLY A 72 2.39 -1.34 5.27
CA GLY A 72 2.68 -2.72 4.87
C GLY A 72 1.82 -3.25 3.74
N SER A 73 2.11 -4.49 3.35
CA SER A 73 1.34 -5.24 2.36
C SER A 73 0.51 -6.34 3.04
N ALA A 74 -0.77 -6.44 2.69
CA ALA A 74 -1.72 -7.43 3.17
C ALA A 74 -2.46 -8.04 1.95
N VAL A 75 -1.82 -8.85 1.13
CA VAL A 75 -0.54 -9.56 1.35
C VAL A 75 0.39 -9.40 0.15
N PHE A 76 1.64 -9.82 0.29
CA PHE A 76 2.44 -10.23 -0.86
C PHE A 76 1.87 -11.54 -1.42
N VAL A 77 1.67 -11.60 -2.73
CA VAL A 77 1.38 -12.86 -3.43
C VAL A 77 2.71 -13.58 -3.65
N SER A 78 3.33 -14.05 -2.56
CA SER A 78 4.73 -14.50 -2.51
C SER A 78 5.17 -15.46 -3.63
N PRO A 79 4.34 -16.39 -4.14
CA PRO A 79 4.71 -17.24 -5.28
C PRO A 79 5.02 -16.48 -6.59
N LEU A 80 4.61 -15.22 -6.73
CA LEU A 80 4.90 -14.38 -7.90
C LEU A 80 6.27 -13.68 -7.81
N HIS A 81 6.95 -13.77 -6.67
CA HIS A 81 8.20 -13.05 -6.41
C HIS A 81 9.39 -13.99 -6.29
N LEU A 82 10.57 -13.52 -6.67
CA LEU A 82 11.82 -14.22 -6.32
C LEU A 82 12.11 -13.99 -4.83
N PRO A 83 12.22 -15.04 -3.99
CA PRO A 83 12.31 -14.88 -2.54
C PRO A 83 13.48 -13.99 -2.07
N ALA A 84 14.65 -14.14 -2.68
CA ALA A 84 15.82 -13.31 -2.35
C ALA A 84 15.58 -11.83 -2.67
N ARG A 85 14.98 -11.54 -3.82
CA ARG A 85 14.65 -10.17 -4.22
C ARG A 85 13.56 -9.55 -3.34
N LEU A 86 12.51 -10.31 -3.03
CA LEU A 86 11.46 -9.83 -2.13
C LEU A 86 12.04 -9.50 -0.74
N ALA A 87 12.93 -10.35 -0.23
CA ALA A 87 13.62 -10.09 1.03
C ALA A 87 14.52 -8.84 0.98
N GLU A 88 15.30 -8.66 -0.09
CA GLU A 88 16.13 -7.46 -0.29
C GLU A 88 15.29 -6.18 -0.37
N GLU A 89 14.17 -6.21 -1.09
CA GLU A 89 13.27 -5.05 -1.23
C GLU A 89 12.59 -4.71 0.11
N ILE A 90 12.09 -5.70 0.85
CA ILE A 90 11.50 -5.50 2.18
C ILE A 90 12.55 -4.95 3.15
N ALA A 91 13.75 -5.52 3.18
CA ALA A 91 14.84 -5.07 4.04
C ALA A 91 15.38 -3.68 3.67
N THR A 92 15.14 -3.22 2.44
CA THR A 92 15.49 -1.84 2.01
C THR A 92 14.44 -0.83 2.47
N LEU A 93 13.19 -1.26 2.64
CA LEU A 93 12.09 -0.42 3.13
C LEU A 93 12.06 -0.28 4.66
N ASP A 94 12.59 -1.28 5.38
CA ASP A 94 12.73 -1.29 6.86
C ASP A 94 13.84 -0.35 7.34
#